data_AF-A0A4Q6BQZ3-F1
#
_entry.id   AF-A0A4Q6BQZ3-F1
#
_cell.length_a   1.000
_cell.length_b   1.000
_cell.length_c   1.000
_cell.angle_alpha   90.00
_cell.angle_beta   90.00
_cell.angle_gamma   90.00
#
_symmetry.space_group_name_H-M   'P 1'
#
loop_
_entity.id
_entity.type
_entity.pdbx_description
1 polymer ?
#
loop_
_entity_poly.entity_id
_entity_poly.type
_entity_poly.pdbx_seq_one_letter_code
_entity_poly.pdbx_strand_id
1 'polypeptide(L)'
;MNHYEGPDEYPIKDIPDIPLWSENYAAMFSIPEEQAAVFFHAGRWHGDPSIWREVVVVSLPDDVTLYHRGYSRASTPTTVSGGLASFEIVEPGHKMRLSFDGPMAQTTLTQLIDHGSRVESNARCKIDLHFEGLAAVWDMKAGSGSAGGWRG
;
A
#
# COMPACT_ATOMS: atom_id res chain seq x y z
N MET A 1 -25.77 -1.25 -11.81
CA MET A 1 -24.69 -1.51 -10.85
C MET A 1 -24.92 -2.91 -10.32
N ASN A 2 -24.01 -3.84 -10.61
CA ASN A 2 -24.04 -5.15 -9.99
C ASN A 2 -23.85 -4.95 -8.48
N HIS A 3 -24.67 -5.61 -7.66
CA HIS A 3 -24.44 -5.67 -6.23
C HIS A 3 -23.16 -6.48 -6.01
N TYR A 4 -22.07 -5.81 -5.65
CA TYR A 4 -20.84 -6.46 -5.24
C TYR A 4 -21.08 -7.16 -3.90
N GLU A 5 -20.94 -8.49 -3.87
CA GLU A 5 -21.10 -9.31 -2.65
C GLU A 5 -19.76 -9.64 -1.95
N GLY A 6 -18.65 -9.08 -2.45
CA GLY A 6 -17.34 -9.27 -1.86
C GLY A 6 -17.09 -8.39 -0.62
N PRO A 7 -15.86 -8.40 -0.08
CA PRO A 7 -15.51 -7.70 1.14
C PRO A 7 -15.67 -6.17 1.05
N ASP A 8 -15.77 -5.49 2.20
CA ASP A 8 -15.73 -4.03 2.22
C ASP A 8 -14.32 -3.53 1.90
N GLU A 9 -14.15 -2.97 0.70
CA GLU A 9 -12.87 -2.51 0.16
C GLU A 9 -12.58 -1.03 0.48
N TYR A 10 -13.51 -0.31 1.12
CA TYR A 10 -13.34 1.11 1.45
C TYR A 10 -12.88 1.31 2.89
N PRO A 11 -12.13 2.41 3.17
CA PRO A 11 -11.72 2.69 4.53
C PRO A 11 -12.93 2.82 5.45
N ILE A 12 -12.90 2.12 6.59
CA ILE A 12 -14.01 2.24 7.54
C ILE A 12 -14.10 3.68 8.07
N LYS A 13 -15.34 4.15 8.21
CA LYS A 13 -15.65 5.50 8.71
C LYS A 13 -15.63 5.54 10.23
N ASP A 14 -16.30 4.58 10.85
CA ASP A 14 -16.43 4.48 12.30
C ASP A 14 -15.35 3.54 12.86
N ILE A 15 -14.29 4.14 13.40
CA ILE A 15 -13.16 3.39 13.97
C ILE A 15 -13.62 2.73 15.28
N PRO A 16 -13.49 1.40 15.42
CA PRO A 16 -13.90 0.71 16.64
C PRO A 16 -12.95 1.03 17.80
N ASP A 17 -13.51 1.17 18.99
CA ASP A 17 -12.76 1.32 20.24
C ASP A 17 -12.27 -0.06 20.75
N ILE A 18 -11.37 -0.67 19.99
CA ILE A 18 -10.76 -1.96 20.30
C ILE A 18 -9.25 -1.74 20.50
N PRO A 19 -8.67 -2.14 21.64
CA PRO A 19 -7.25 -1.98 21.90
C PRO A 19 -6.40 -2.59 20.77
N LEU A 20 -5.41 -1.82 20.30
CA LEU A 20 -4.47 -2.19 19.24
C LEU A 20 -5.10 -2.47 17.86
N TRP A 21 -6.37 -2.12 17.67
CA TRP A 21 -7.02 -2.27 16.37
C TRP A 21 -6.35 -1.41 15.30
N SER A 22 -6.34 -1.92 14.07
CA SER A 22 -5.78 -1.26 12.90
C SER A 22 -6.51 -1.74 11.65
N GLU A 23 -6.87 -0.81 10.77
CA GLU A 23 -7.19 -1.11 9.37
C GLU A 23 -5.92 -1.01 8.53
N ASN A 24 -5.75 -1.94 7.59
CA ASN A 24 -4.62 -1.93 6.66
C ASN A 24 -5.06 -2.39 5.26
N TYR A 25 -4.42 -1.80 4.26
CA TYR A 25 -4.47 -2.15 2.85
C TYR A 25 -3.07 -2.57 2.44
N ALA A 26 -2.96 -3.68 1.73
CA ALA A 26 -1.70 -4.16 1.21
C ALA A 26 -1.87 -4.56 -0.25
N ALA A 27 -0.87 -4.23 -1.06
CA ALA A 27 -0.80 -4.67 -2.43
C ALA A 27 0.65 -5.12 -2.72
N MET A 28 0.78 -6.29 -3.32
CA MET A 28 2.07 -6.94 -3.58
C MET A 28 2.08 -7.38 -5.02
N PHE A 29 2.98 -6.81 -5.79
CA PHE A 29 3.08 -7.01 -7.23
C PHE A 29 4.45 -7.60 -7.55
N SER A 30 4.45 -8.63 -8.38
CA SER A 30 5.64 -9.15 -9.04
C SER A 30 5.47 -8.87 -10.53
N ILE A 31 6.49 -8.31 -11.16
CA ILE A 31 6.53 -7.98 -12.58
C ILE A 31 7.73 -8.73 -13.18
N PRO A 32 7.59 -10.04 -13.47
CA PRO A 32 8.72 -10.90 -13.83
C PRO A 32 9.47 -10.43 -15.07
N GLU A 33 8.77 -9.89 -16.07
CA GLU A 33 9.31 -9.42 -17.34
C GLU A 33 10.30 -8.27 -17.13
N GLU A 34 10.05 -7.43 -16.14
CA GLU A 34 10.88 -6.28 -15.75
C GLU A 34 11.83 -6.60 -14.59
N GLN A 35 11.79 -7.86 -14.10
CA GLN A 35 12.48 -8.30 -12.88
C GLN A 35 12.28 -7.33 -11.70
N ALA A 36 11.05 -6.81 -11.58
CA ALA A 36 10.68 -5.81 -10.62
C ALA A 36 9.58 -6.31 -9.69
N ALA A 37 9.49 -5.72 -8.50
CA ALA A 37 8.40 -5.97 -7.57
C ALA A 37 8.01 -4.70 -6.85
N VAL A 38 6.73 -4.56 -6.53
CA VAL A 38 6.21 -3.42 -5.77
C VAL A 38 5.45 -3.94 -4.57
N PHE A 39 5.85 -3.47 -3.39
CA PHE A 39 5.12 -3.67 -2.15
C PHE A 39 4.54 -2.32 -1.72
N PHE A 40 3.23 -2.30 -1.49
CA PHE A 40 2.52 -1.19 -0.92
C PHE A 40 1.80 -1.65 0.34
N HIS A 41 1.88 -0.83 1.38
CA HIS A 41 1.10 -0.99 2.58
C HIS A 41 0.65 0.37 3.10
N ALA A 42 -0.66 0.54 3.25
CA ALA A 42 -1.24 1.67 3.97
C ALA A 42 -2.00 1.15 5.19
N GLY A 43 -1.81 1.76 6.36
CA GLY A 43 -2.45 1.28 7.58
C GLY A 43 -2.59 2.33 8.65
N ARG A 44 -3.72 2.30 9.37
CA ARG A 44 -3.91 3.15 10.54
C ARG A 44 -2.87 2.84 11.62
N TRP A 45 -2.40 3.83 12.35
CA TRP A 45 -1.52 3.59 13.47
C TRP A 45 -2.32 3.14 14.69
N HIS A 46 -1.98 1.97 15.26
CA HIS A 46 -2.66 1.44 16.45
C HIS A 46 -2.57 2.35 17.69
N GLY A 47 -1.63 3.30 17.73
CA GLY A 47 -1.52 4.28 18.82
C GLY A 47 -2.44 5.51 18.65
N ASP A 48 -2.80 5.84 17.41
CA ASP A 48 -3.75 6.87 17.04
C ASP A 48 -4.30 6.54 15.65
N PRO A 49 -5.48 5.88 15.57
CA PRO A 49 -6.07 5.46 14.31
C PRO A 49 -6.46 6.61 13.36
N SER A 50 -6.37 7.88 13.77
CA SER A 50 -6.49 9.02 12.86
C SER A 50 -5.28 9.20 11.94
N ILE A 51 -4.14 8.57 12.28
CA ILE A 51 -2.90 8.62 11.51
C ILE A 51 -2.83 7.42 10.57
N TRP A 52 -2.66 7.70 9.28
CA TRP A 52 -2.28 6.73 8.28
C TRP A 52 -0.76 6.60 8.18
N ARG A 53 -0.32 5.37 7.99
CA ARG A 53 1.07 4.99 7.73
C ARG A 53 1.12 4.44 6.33
N GLU A 54 2.05 4.91 5.52
CA GLU A 54 2.29 4.38 4.19
C GLU A 54 3.71 3.82 4.11
N VAL A 55 3.85 2.67 3.46
CA VAL A 55 5.12 2.05 3.09
C VAL A 55 5.02 1.70 1.62
N VAL A 56 6.00 2.16 0.85
CA VAL A 56 6.14 1.80 -0.55
C VAL A 56 7.55 1.28 -0.76
N VAL A 57 7.67 0.08 -1.30
CA VAL A 57 8.96 -0.53 -1.64
C VAL A 57 8.91 -0.96 -3.09
N VAL A 58 9.95 -0.61 -3.84
CA VAL A 58 10.13 -1.06 -5.23
C VAL A 58 11.46 -1.80 -5.29
N SER A 59 11.41 -3.08 -5.61
CA SER A 59 12.60 -3.86 -5.95
C SER A 59 12.80 -3.78 -7.45
N LEU A 60 14.03 -3.48 -7.87
CA LEU A 60 14.45 -3.34 -9.26
C LEU A 60 15.60 -4.33 -9.53
N PRO A 61 16.00 -4.50 -10.81
CA PRO A 61 17.22 -5.22 -11.17
C PRO A 61 18.46 -4.70 -10.44
N ASP A 62 19.54 -5.49 -10.47
CA ASP A 62 20.87 -5.12 -9.95
C ASP A 62 20.91 -4.78 -8.44
N ASP A 63 20.07 -5.45 -7.63
CA ASP A 63 19.97 -5.28 -6.17
C ASP A 63 19.59 -3.84 -5.74
N VAL A 64 18.89 -3.12 -6.61
CA VAL A 64 18.37 -1.78 -6.30
C VAL A 64 17.00 -1.91 -5.64
N THR A 65 16.87 -1.32 -4.45
CA THR A 65 15.60 -1.19 -3.74
C THR A 65 15.31 0.28 -3.46
N LEU A 66 14.11 0.73 -3.81
CA LEU A 66 13.58 2.03 -3.44
C LEU A 66 12.61 1.87 -2.28
N TYR A 67 12.72 2.75 -1.28
CA TYR A 67 11.93 2.67 -0.06
C TYR A 67 11.35 4.03 0.32
N HIS A 68 10.07 4.06 0.62
CA HIS A 68 9.39 5.18 1.25
C HIS A 68 8.64 4.71 2.49
N ARG A 69 8.68 5.53 3.55
CA ARG A 69 7.78 5.41 4.69
C ARG A 69 7.29 6.78 5.10
N GLY A 70 5.98 6.92 5.15
CA GLY A 70 5.29 8.16 5.43
C GLY A 70 4.26 7.98 6.53
N TYR A 71 3.93 9.10 7.17
CA TYR A 71 2.83 9.22 8.11
C TYR A 71 2.03 10.45 7.75
N SER A 72 0.71 10.29 7.65
CA SER A 72 -0.17 11.35 7.24
C SER A 72 -1.47 11.32 8.05
N ARG A 73 -2.12 12.46 8.13
CA ARG A 73 -3.55 12.54 8.44
C ARG A 73 -4.27 12.98 7.17
N ALA A 74 -5.61 12.87 7.17
CA ALA A 74 -6.39 13.51 6.13
C ALA A 74 -6.16 15.02 6.16
N SER A 75 -5.88 15.63 5.00
CA SER A 75 -5.74 17.07 4.87
C SER A 75 -7.07 17.77 5.15
N THR A 76 -7.01 18.93 5.81
CA THR A 76 -8.14 19.85 5.95
C THR A 76 -7.84 21.16 5.22
N PRO A 77 -8.83 22.02 4.93
CA PRO A 77 -8.56 23.31 4.29
C PRO A 77 -7.61 24.24 5.07
N THR A 78 -7.43 24.00 6.38
CA THR A 78 -6.60 24.84 7.26
C THR A 78 -5.32 24.15 7.74
N THR A 79 -5.08 22.89 7.36
CA THR A 79 -3.92 22.10 7.82
C THR A 79 -3.22 21.39 6.68
N VAL A 80 -1.89 21.46 6.67
CA VAL A 80 -1.06 20.68 5.76
C VAL A 80 -0.82 19.29 6.34
N SER A 81 -1.06 18.26 5.54
CA SER A 81 -0.61 16.88 5.80
C SER A 81 -0.04 16.29 4.52
N GLY A 82 1.00 15.48 4.64
CA GLY A 82 1.64 14.81 3.51
C GLY A 82 1.30 13.34 3.49
N GLY A 83 0.45 12.93 2.54
CA GLY A 83 0.35 11.55 2.07
C GLY A 83 0.73 11.55 0.59
N LEU A 84 1.62 10.64 0.20
CA LEU A 84 2.20 10.63 -1.14
C LEU A 84 1.74 9.45 -1.96
N ALA A 85 1.18 8.41 -1.31
CA ALA A 85 0.52 7.31 -1.98
C ALA A 85 -1.02 7.46 -1.95
N SER A 86 -1.65 6.96 -3.00
CA SER A 86 -3.10 6.79 -3.10
C SER A 86 -3.42 5.38 -3.56
N PHE A 87 -4.39 4.76 -2.88
CA PHE A 87 -4.94 3.46 -3.24
C PHE A 87 -6.43 3.63 -3.51
N GLU A 88 -6.84 3.45 -4.77
CA GLU A 88 -8.19 3.72 -5.25
C GLU A 88 -8.84 2.43 -5.74
N ILE A 89 -10.04 2.13 -5.23
CA ILE A 89 -10.91 1.10 -5.80
C ILE A 89 -11.65 1.71 -6.98
N VAL A 90 -11.23 1.36 -8.20
CA VAL A 90 -11.83 1.86 -9.45
C VAL A 90 -13.12 1.10 -9.77
N GLU A 91 -13.10 -0.22 -9.57
CA GLU A 91 -14.25 -1.12 -9.70
C GLU A 91 -14.17 -2.17 -8.59
N PRO A 92 -15.10 -2.20 -7.62
CA PRO A 92 -15.03 -3.13 -6.50
C PRO A 92 -14.84 -4.58 -6.93
N GLY A 93 -13.87 -5.26 -6.31
CA GLY A 93 -13.52 -6.65 -6.59
C GLY A 93 -12.86 -6.90 -7.95
N HIS A 94 -12.65 -5.87 -8.77
CA HIS A 94 -12.16 -6.04 -10.14
C HIS A 94 -11.03 -5.10 -10.50
N LYS A 95 -11.09 -3.80 -10.18
CA LYS A 95 -10.05 -2.84 -10.59
C LYS A 95 -9.64 -1.92 -9.47
N MET A 96 -8.34 -1.70 -9.35
CA MET A 96 -7.77 -0.72 -8.43
C MET A 96 -6.59 0.01 -9.08
N ARG A 97 -6.28 1.18 -8.53
CA ARG A 97 -5.13 1.99 -8.91
C ARG A 97 -4.28 2.31 -7.69
N LEU A 98 -2.99 2.04 -7.80
CA LEU A 98 -1.99 2.51 -6.84
C LEU A 98 -1.18 3.62 -7.52
N SER A 99 -1.13 4.78 -6.89
CA SER A 99 -0.25 5.86 -7.33
C SER A 99 0.64 6.34 -6.18
N PHE A 100 1.85 6.78 -6.52
CA PHE A 100 2.77 7.45 -5.62
C PHE A 100 3.54 8.51 -6.38
N ASP A 101 3.77 9.66 -5.78
CA ASP A 101 4.65 10.71 -6.33
C ASP A 101 5.41 11.39 -5.19
N GLY A 102 6.66 11.00 -4.97
CA GLY A 102 7.39 11.45 -3.79
C GLY A 102 8.84 11.00 -3.71
N PRO A 103 9.54 11.42 -2.65
CA PRO A 103 10.91 10.99 -2.38
C PRO A 103 10.95 9.53 -1.95
N MET A 104 11.86 8.77 -2.56
CA MET A 104 12.22 7.42 -2.16
C MET A 104 13.71 7.33 -1.86
N ALA A 105 14.03 6.67 -0.75
CA ALA A 105 15.38 6.31 -0.40
C ALA A 105 15.85 5.17 -1.28
N GLN A 106 17.01 5.29 -1.91
CA GLN A 106 17.65 4.18 -2.61
C GLN A 106 18.56 3.41 -1.65
N THR A 107 18.47 2.08 -1.68
CA THR A 107 19.21 1.14 -0.84
C THR A 107 19.39 -0.17 -1.60
N THR A 108 20.13 -1.12 -1.03
CA THR A 108 20.13 -2.53 -1.47
C THR A 108 19.40 -3.43 -0.46
N LEU A 109 19.09 -4.67 -0.86
CA LEU A 109 18.48 -5.64 0.07
C LEU A 109 19.43 -5.93 1.24
N THR A 110 20.72 -6.10 0.95
CA THR A 110 21.76 -6.34 1.96
C THR A 110 21.80 -5.20 2.99
N GLN A 111 21.79 -3.94 2.53
CA GLN A 111 21.78 -2.77 3.42
C GLN A 111 20.52 -2.70 4.29
N LEU A 112 19.35 -3.03 3.72
CA LEU A 112 18.10 -3.08 4.48
C LEU A 112 18.13 -4.15 5.58
N ILE A 113 18.72 -5.32 5.29
CA ILE A 113 18.86 -6.41 6.26
C ILE A 113 19.84 -6.00 7.37
N ASP A 114 21.01 -5.47 7.02
CA ASP A 114 22.08 -5.18 7.97
C ASP A 114 21.80 -3.95 8.84
N HIS A 115 21.05 -2.97 8.31
CA HIS A 115 20.94 -1.65 8.92
C HIS A 115 19.52 -1.12 9.04
N GLY A 116 18.53 -1.81 8.47
CA GLY A 116 17.17 -1.31 8.38
C GLY A 116 17.03 -0.14 7.40
N SER A 117 15.87 0.52 7.47
CA SER A 117 15.58 1.69 6.64
C SER A 117 16.39 2.90 7.08
N ARG A 118 17.00 3.60 6.12
CA ARG A 118 17.77 4.85 6.31
C ARG A 118 17.25 5.96 5.42
N VAL A 119 17.47 7.21 5.83
CA VAL A 119 17.05 8.42 5.11
C VAL A 119 18.28 9.10 4.48
N GLU A 120 19.03 8.38 3.63
CA GLU A 120 20.39 8.82 3.28
C GLU A 120 20.61 9.24 1.82
N SER A 121 19.62 9.10 0.92
CA SER A 121 19.50 9.91 -0.30
C SER A 121 18.12 9.68 -0.93
N ASN A 122 17.43 10.72 -1.37
CA ASN A 122 16.10 10.58 -1.95
C ASN A 122 16.07 11.08 -3.40
N ALA A 123 15.62 10.22 -4.31
CA ALA A 123 15.20 10.63 -5.65
C ALA A 123 13.67 10.73 -5.68
N ARG A 124 13.13 11.62 -6.51
CA ARG A 124 11.69 11.63 -6.79
C ARG A 124 11.37 10.39 -7.62
N CYS A 125 10.46 9.56 -7.12
CA CYS A 125 9.90 8.42 -7.83
C CYS A 125 8.41 8.67 -8.07
N LYS A 126 7.93 8.29 -9.25
CA LYS A 126 6.51 8.28 -9.58
C LYS A 126 6.10 6.86 -9.95
N ILE A 127 5.07 6.36 -9.28
CA ILE A 127 4.47 5.05 -9.51
C ILE A 127 3.02 5.29 -9.91
N ASP A 128 2.59 4.60 -10.97
CA ASP A 128 1.20 4.59 -11.40
C ASP A 128 0.88 3.19 -11.92
N LEU A 129 0.25 2.37 -11.07
CA LEU A 129 -0.06 0.98 -11.34
C LEU A 129 -1.57 0.81 -11.40
N HIS A 130 -2.02 0.13 -12.45
CA HIS A 130 -3.40 -0.25 -12.65
C HIS A 130 -3.50 -1.76 -12.55
N PHE A 131 -4.46 -2.25 -11.78
CA PHE A 131 -4.71 -3.67 -11.64
C PHE A 131 -6.11 -4.05 -12.10
N GLU A 132 -6.20 -5.21 -12.73
CA GLU A 132 -7.43 -5.94 -13.01
C GLU A 132 -7.40 -7.35 -12.40
N GLY A 133 -8.29 -7.60 -11.44
CA GLY A 133 -8.40 -8.84 -10.70
C GLY A 133 -9.08 -9.95 -11.46
N LEU A 134 -8.39 -11.09 -11.49
CA LEU A 134 -8.91 -12.38 -11.98
C LEU A 134 -9.71 -13.13 -10.91
N ALA A 135 -9.61 -12.68 -9.65
CA ALA A 135 -10.30 -13.23 -8.51
C ALA A 135 -10.65 -12.11 -7.51
N ALA A 136 -11.56 -12.42 -6.59
CA ALA A 136 -11.95 -11.48 -5.53
C ALA A 136 -10.74 -11.09 -4.66
N VAL A 137 -10.78 -9.84 -4.17
CA VAL A 137 -9.79 -9.33 -3.22
C VAL A 137 -9.81 -10.20 -1.96
N TRP A 138 -8.62 -10.55 -1.48
CA TRP A 138 -8.50 -11.27 -0.23
C TRP A 138 -8.93 -10.37 0.94
N ASP A 139 -9.83 -10.88 1.76
CA ASP A 139 -10.28 -10.19 2.97
C ASP A 139 -9.96 -11.03 4.21
N MET A 140 -9.20 -10.41 5.11
CA MET A 140 -8.81 -11.01 6.37
C MET A 140 -9.97 -11.04 7.39
N LYS A 141 -11.00 -10.19 7.23
CA LYS A 141 -12.23 -10.23 8.04
C LYS A 141 -13.11 -11.42 7.65
N ALA A 142 -13.10 -11.79 6.37
CA ALA A 142 -13.73 -13.01 5.89
C ALA A 142 -12.94 -14.21 6.43
N GLY A 143 -13.62 -15.17 7.06
CA GLY A 143 -13.00 -16.44 7.46
C GLY A 143 -12.24 -17.06 6.28
N SER A 144 -11.22 -17.87 6.57
CA SER A 144 -10.10 -18.34 5.71
C SER A 144 -10.40 -19.02 4.35
N GLY A 145 -11.46 -18.65 3.62
CA GLY A 145 -12.00 -19.36 2.47
C GLY A 145 -11.78 -18.74 1.10
N SER A 146 -11.21 -17.53 0.96
CA SER A 146 -11.11 -16.88 -0.35
C SER A 146 -9.86 -16.00 -0.51
N ALA A 147 -8.69 -16.64 -0.63
CA ALA A 147 -7.49 -15.99 -1.16
C ALA A 147 -7.20 -16.57 -2.55
N GLY A 148 -7.58 -15.86 -3.61
CA GLY A 148 -7.23 -16.22 -4.98
C GLY A 148 -5.82 -15.74 -5.32
N GLY A 149 -4.92 -16.66 -5.67
CA GLY A 149 -3.59 -16.33 -6.16
C GLY A 149 -3.63 -15.66 -7.54
N TRP A 150 -2.72 -14.72 -7.76
CA TRP A 150 -2.54 -14.02 -9.03
C TRP A 150 -1.76 -14.84 -10.07
N ARG A 151 -2.06 -14.63 -11.35
CA ARG A 151 -1.17 -14.91 -12.49
C ARG A 151 -0.83 -13.59 -13.18
N GLY A 152 0.43 -13.47 -13.57
CA GLY A 152 1.12 -12.23 -13.97
C GLY A 152 0.50 -11.45 -15.12
#